data_AF-A0A6P8HJ43-F1
#
_entry.id   AF-A0A6P8HJ43-F1
#
_cell.length_a   1.000
_cell.length_b   1.000
_cell.length_c   1.000
_cell.angle_alpha   90.00
_cell.angle_beta   90.00
_cell.angle_gamma   90.00
#
_symmetry.space_group_name_H-M   'P 1'
#
loop_
_entity.id
_entity.type
_entity.pdbx_description
1 polymer ?
#
loop_
_entity_poly.entity_id
_entity_poly.type
_entity_poly.pdbx_seq_one_letter_code
_entity_poly.pdbx_strand_id
1 'polypeptide(L)'
;MKLASFGRAVDLAVIVFVSSVIAHVFNTIVSFGYFKQVLGHSPGPCRAINVNGSEDVEILSNGMALFSSGLRYTVQLTTDPIINQRTGNIYLLDLNEHEPEPMIVTLKSFNRSDFNPHGISIYEDPTTGQVTFFVVNHKHNDQAVEIFSFDKKKKCMYHRRTVVDGKMYSPNDILAVGPESFYVTNDHYFHFSRPFLRMLEVAFLNIFLRSNVVYYDGSKSHLAVTGLVGPNGIIFDRSKRYVLVSAGFSNAIHVYKRQRDNSLLLSQKINIGTHADNINVDIDTGSFWIAGVPKGLDFAEYTRNLKHPAPSQVLNLRLNEERSGAIPFPDYELREVYLNDGREHRGSTSAAHFRGKLLIGGIYDKMLMCEVRAF
;
A
#
# COMPACT_ATOMS: atom_id res chain seq x y z
N MET A 1 -38.40 9.88 -44.38
CA MET A 1 -37.46 10.77 -43.65
C MET A 1 -37.10 10.30 -42.22
N LYS A 2 -38.00 9.65 -41.46
CA LYS A 2 -37.71 9.19 -40.07
C LYS A 2 -36.77 7.97 -39.92
N LEU A 3 -36.71 7.06 -40.89
CA LEU A 3 -35.78 5.90 -40.82
C LEU A 3 -34.31 6.30 -41.00
N ALA A 4 -34.02 7.25 -41.90
CA ALA A 4 -32.65 7.71 -42.16
C ALA A 4 -32.05 8.50 -40.98
N SER A 5 -32.88 9.24 -40.23
CA SER A 5 -32.45 9.91 -38.99
C SER A 5 -32.20 8.94 -37.84
N PHE A 6 -32.95 7.83 -37.79
CA PHE A 6 -32.75 6.78 -36.79
C PHE A 6 -31.45 5.99 -37.04
N GLY A 7 -31.14 5.65 -38.29
CA GLY A 7 -29.86 5.04 -38.67
C GLY A 7 -28.67 5.89 -38.25
N ARG A 8 -28.69 7.20 -38.56
CA ARG A 8 -27.63 8.14 -38.17
C ARG A 8 -27.46 8.28 -36.65
N ALA A 9 -28.54 8.18 -35.88
CA ALA A 9 -28.47 8.21 -34.42
C ALA A 9 -27.85 6.94 -33.84
N VAL A 10 -28.18 5.77 -34.41
CA VAL A 10 -27.55 4.48 -34.06
C VAL A 10 -26.07 4.49 -34.42
N ASP A 11 -25.71 4.95 -35.61
CA ASP A 11 -24.32 5.06 -36.05
C ASP A 11 -23.51 5.96 -35.10
N LEU A 12 -24.06 7.13 -34.73
CA LEU A 12 -23.44 8.03 -33.78
C LEU A 12 -23.26 7.37 -32.40
N ALA A 13 -24.28 6.65 -31.90
CA ALA A 13 -24.20 5.95 -30.62
C ALA A 13 -23.12 4.86 -30.63
N VAL A 14 -23.01 4.10 -31.72
CA VAL A 14 -21.95 3.10 -31.90
C VAL A 14 -20.58 3.76 -31.95
N ILE A 15 -20.42 4.84 -32.70
CA ILE A 15 -19.15 5.58 -32.80
C ILE A 15 -18.73 6.11 -31.42
N VAL A 16 -19.65 6.72 -30.66
CA VAL A 16 -19.38 7.24 -29.31
C VAL A 16 -18.99 6.09 -28.36
N PHE A 17 -19.71 4.98 -28.40
CA PHE A 17 -19.41 3.81 -27.58
C PHE A 17 -18.02 3.24 -27.89
N VAL A 18 -17.73 2.96 -29.17
CA VAL A 18 -16.44 2.42 -29.61
C VAL A 18 -15.30 3.38 -29.27
N SER A 19 -15.48 4.69 -29.51
CA SER A 19 -14.49 5.70 -29.18
C SER A 19 -14.22 5.78 -27.67
N SER A 20 -15.26 5.66 -26.85
CA SER A 20 -15.14 5.63 -25.38
C SER A 20 -14.40 4.39 -24.90
N VAL A 21 -14.66 3.22 -25.51
CA VAL A 21 -13.95 1.97 -25.20
C VAL A 21 -12.48 2.08 -25.58
N ILE A 22 -12.16 2.58 -26.79
CA ILE A 22 -10.77 2.78 -27.24
C ILE A 22 -10.04 3.75 -26.30
N ALA A 23 -10.68 4.89 -25.96
CA ALA A 23 -10.11 5.87 -25.04
C ALA A 23 -9.87 5.26 -23.65
N HIS A 24 -10.80 4.45 -23.14
CA HIS A 24 -10.64 3.76 -21.87
C HIS A 24 -9.47 2.77 -21.91
N VAL A 25 -9.39 1.91 -22.92
CA VAL A 25 -8.27 0.95 -23.08
C VAL A 25 -6.94 1.68 -23.19
N PHE A 26 -6.86 2.75 -23.97
CA PHE A 26 -5.65 3.55 -24.10
C PHE A 26 -5.25 4.19 -22.76
N ASN A 27 -6.19 4.80 -22.05
CA ASN A 27 -5.95 5.37 -20.73
C ASN A 27 -5.50 4.32 -19.72
N THR A 28 -6.08 3.11 -19.76
CA THR A 28 -5.63 1.98 -18.94
C THR A 28 -4.19 1.61 -19.28
N ILE A 29 -3.82 1.44 -20.55
CA ILE A 29 -2.43 1.13 -20.96
C ILE A 29 -1.44 2.20 -20.49
N VAL A 30 -1.81 3.48 -20.60
CA VAL A 30 -1.01 4.61 -20.11
C VAL A 30 -0.91 4.59 -18.59
N SER A 31 -2.03 4.38 -17.88
CA SER A 31 -2.05 4.29 -16.42
C SER A 31 -1.19 3.14 -15.91
N PHE A 32 -1.20 2.02 -16.62
CA PHE A 32 -0.36 0.84 -16.36
C PHE A 32 1.13 1.09 -16.60
N GLY A 33 1.50 2.26 -17.13
CA GLY A 33 2.87 2.69 -17.34
C GLY A 33 3.57 1.97 -18.50
N TYR A 34 2.82 1.43 -19.46
CA TYR A 34 3.37 0.69 -20.60
C TYR A 34 4.44 1.49 -21.36
N PHE A 35 4.21 2.79 -21.53
CA PHE A 35 5.12 3.70 -22.22
C PHE A 35 6.20 4.34 -21.33
N LYS A 36 6.25 4.01 -20.03
CA LYS A 36 7.26 4.59 -19.15
C LYS A 36 8.66 4.07 -19.49
N GLN A 37 9.60 4.99 -19.52
CA GLN A 37 11.02 4.67 -19.56
C GLN A 37 11.53 4.49 -18.13
N VAL A 38 12.44 3.53 -17.93
CA VAL A 38 13.02 3.22 -16.62
C VAL A 38 14.51 3.51 -16.70
N LEU A 39 14.89 4.71 -16.25
CA LEU A 39 16.27 5.18 -16.22
C LEU A 39 16.79 5.10 -14.79
N GLY A 40 17.53 4.03 -14.51
CA GLY A 40 17.85 3.67 -13.14
C GLY A 40 18.71 4.69 -12.41
N HIS A 41 18.37 4.93 -11.14
CA HIS A 41 19.16 5.71 -10.19
C HIS A 41 18.82 5.28 -8.75
N SER A 42 19.71 5.61 -7.83
CA SER A 42 19.61 5.25 -6.41
C SER A 42 20.08 6.43 -5.56
N PRO A 43 19.56 6.63 -4.33
CA PRO A 43 19.98 7.73 -3.48
C PRO A 43 21.39 7.54 -2.89
N GLY A 44 21.97 6.35 -3.06
CA GLY A 44 23.29 5.97 -2.58
C GLY A 44 23.52 4.45 -2.71
N PRO A 45 24.59 3.91 -2.09
CA PRO A 45 24.83 2.47 -2.05
C PRO A 45 23.67 1.72 -1.36
N CYS A 46 23.27 0.59 -1.94
CA CYS A 46 22.25 -0.29 -1.40
C CYS A 46 22.83 -1.67 -1.08
N ARG A 47 22.35 -2.30 -0.01
CA ARG A 47 22.59 -3.71 0.29
C ARG A 47 21.28 -4.47 0.38
N ALA A 48 21.33 -5.75 0.03
CA ALA A 48 20.19 -6.66 0.17
C ALA A 48 20.05 -7.17 1.61
N ILE A 49 18.81 -7.25 2.07
CA ILE A 49 18.40 -7.98 3.26
C ILE A 49 17.55 -9.16 2.77
N ASN A 50 18.10 -10.36 2.88
CA ASN A 50 17.49 -11.56 2.29
C ASN A 50 16.28 -12.02 3.11
N VAL A 51 15.09 -11.72 2.60
CA VAL A 51 13.79 -12.16 3.13
C VAL A 51 12.88 -12.57 1.97
N ASN A 52 11.80 -13.31 2.27
CA ASN A 52 10.86 -13.79 1.27
C ASN A 52 9.67 -12.83 1.16
N GLY A 53 9.94 -11.59 0.75
CA GLY A 53 8.98 -10.49 0.75
C GLY A 53 9.14 -9.60 1.97
N SER A 54 8.84 -8.33 1.78
CA SER A 54 8.84 -7.25 2.77
C SER A 54 7.75 -6.26 2.35
N GLU A 55 6.51 -6.77 2.34
CA GLU A 55 5.43 -6.10 1.62
C GLU A 55 5.14 -4.72 2.21
N ASP A 56 5.11 -4.64 3.55
CA ASP A 56 4.94 -3.40 4.28
C ASP A 56 5.93 -3.28 5.46
N VAL A 57 6.29 -2.04 5.82
CA VAL A 57 7.27 -1.71 6.84
C VAL A 57 6.84 -0.50 7.67
N GLU A 58 7.02 -0.59 8.97
CA GLU A 58 6.74 0.48 9.92
C GLU A 58 7.94 0.70 10.84
N ILE A 59 8.26 1.97 11.13
CA ILE A 59 9.44 2.33 11.94
C ILE A 59 8.97 3.00 13.23
N LEU A 60 9.32 2.39 14.37
CA LEU A 60 9.10 2.96 15.69
C LEU A 60 9.94 4.22 15.89
N SER A 61 9.49 5.12 16.78
CA SER A 61 10.21 6.35 17.11
C SER A 61 11.65 6.14 17.59
N ASN A 62 11.98 4.95 18.08
CA ASN A 62 13.32 4.60 18.52
C ASN A 62 14.20 3.94 17.43
N GLY A 63 13.72 3.84 16.18
CA GLY A 63 14.48 3.29 15.06
C GLY A 63 14.36 1.77 14.88
N MET A 64 13.53 1.07 15.65
CA MET A 64 13.20 -0.32 15.36
C MET A 64 12.20 -0.38 14.20
N ALA A 65 12.62 -0.94 13.06
CA ALA A 65 11.76 -1.22 11.93
C ALA A 65 11.13 -2.61 12.07
N LEU A 66 9.82 -2.70 11.86
CA LEU A 66 9.05 -3.94 11.82
C LEU A 66 8.49 -4.09 10.41
N PHE A 67 8.53 -5.28 9.83
CA PHE A 67 8.00 -5.50 8.48
C PHE A 67 7.33 -6.87 8.32
N SER A 68 6.30 -6.91 7.49
CA SER A 68 5.57 -8.13 7.12
C SER A 68 6.33 -8.90 6.04
N SER A 69 6.35 -10.23 6.13
CA SER A 69 7.08 -11.07 5.19
C SER A 69 6.38 -12.41 4.97
N GLY A 70 6.59 -12.98 3.79
CA GLY A 70 6.04 -14.28 3.43
C GLY A 70 4.54 -14.24 3.07
N LEU A 71 4.06 -13.08 2.62
CA LEU A 71 2.70 -12.92 2.12
C LEU A 71 2.41 -13.91 0.99
N ARG A 72 1.26 -14.56 1.09
CA ARG A 72 0.66 -15.41 0.08
C ARG A 72 -0.56 -14.67 -0.46
N TYR A 73 -0.39 -14.05 -1.62
CA TYR A 73 -1.43 -13.24 -2.23
C TYR A 73 -1.49 -13.55 -3.73
N THR A 74 -2.70 -13.55 -4.29
CA THR A 74 -2.89 -13.76 -5.73
C THR A 74 -3.33 -12.44 -6.33
N VAL A 75 -2.39 -11.76 -7.00
CA VAL A 75 -2.66 -10.48 -7.67
C VAL A 75 -3.52 -10.67 -8.93
N GLN A 76 -3.48 -11.86 -9.54
CA GLN A 76 -4.21 -12.18 -10.77
C GLN A 76 -5.00 -13.49 -10.69
N LEU A 77 -5.03 -14.29 -11.77
CA LEU A 77 -5.65 -15.63 -11.75
C LEU A 77 -4.72 -16.69 -11.20
N THR A 78 -3.43 -16.52 -11.44
CA THR A 78 -2.38 -17.46 -11.06
C THR A 78 -1.23 -16.71 -10.42
N THR A 79 -0.42 -17.43 -9.67
CA THR A 79 0.75 -16.93 -8.96
C THR A 79 1.85 -17.97 -9.06
N ASP A 80 3.11 -17.57 -8.94
CA ASP A 80 4.23 -18.51 -8.90
C ASP A 80 4.01 -19.52 -7.74
N PRO A 81 4.06 -20.84 -8.00
CA PRO A 81 3.77 -21.85 -6.98
C PRO A 81 4.61 -21.72 -5.70
N ILE A 82 5.82 -21.15 -5.78
CA ILE A 82 6.68 -20.95 -4.62
C ILE A 82 6.08 -19.98 -3.60
N ILE A 83 5.22 -19.05 -4.04
CA ILE A 83 4.53 -18.09 -3.15
C ILE A 83 3.68 -18.86 -2.14
N ASN A 84 2.97 -19.91 -2.56
CA ASN A 84 2.11 -20.71 -1.67
C ASN A 84 2.90 -21.51 -0.61
N GLN A 85 4.22 -21.66 -0.77
CA GLN A 85 5.09 -22.36 0.17
C GLN A 85 5.71 -21.43 1.23
N ARG A 86 5.49 -20.12 1.11
CA ARG A 86 6.07 -19.13 2.03
C ARG A 86 5.40 -19.20 3.39
N THR A 87 6.19 -18.91 4.42
CA THR A 87 5.72 -18.81 5.81
C THR A 87 5.60 -17.34 6.21
N GLY A 88 4.42 -16.94 6.67
CA GLY A 88 4.16 -15.60 7.18
C GLY A 88 4.96 -15.31 8.45
N ASN A 89 5.67 -14.18 8.47
CA ASN A 89 6.47 -13.72 9.59
C ASN A 89 6.39 -12.20 9.73
N ILE A 90 6.61 -11.72 10.96
CA ILE A 90 6.98 -10.34 11.22
C ILE A 90 8.46 -10.33 11.55
N TYR A 91 9.22 -9.49 10.88
CA TYR A 91 10.63 -9.27 11.16
C TYR A 91 10.85 -7.96 11.89
N LEU A 92 11.96 -7.88 12.61
CA LEU A 92 12.48 -6.68 13.26
C LEU A 92 13.89 -6.41 12.77
N LEU A 93 14.20 -5.14 12.54
CA LEU A 93 15.51 -4.61 12.20
C LEU A 93 15.81 -3.39 13.08
N ASP A 94 16.98 -3.32 13.73
CA ASP A 94 17.35 -2.15 14.54
C ASP A 94 18.17 -1.16 13.71
N LEU A 95 17.54 -0.08 13.24
CA LEU A 95 18.20 0.87 12.33
C LEU A 95 19.27 1.74 13.01
N ASN A 96 19.46 1.63 14.33
CA ASN A 96 20.56 2.30 15.01
C ASN A 96 21.89 1.53 14.89
N GLU A 97 21.85 0.23 14.58
CA GLU A 97 23.05 -0.58 14.37
C GLU A 97 23.70 -0.22 13.02
N HIS A 98 25.03 -0.35 12.89
CA HIS A 98 25.72 -0.03 11.62
C HIS A 98 25.26 -0.96 10.47
N GLU A 99 25.25 -2.26 10.74
CA GLU A 99 24.83 -3.32 9.82
C GLU A 99 23.78 -4.20 10.49
N PRO A 100 22.51 -3.77 10.54
CA PRO A 100 21.49 -4.52 11.22
C PRO A 100 21.11 -5.78 10.43
N GLU A 101 20.88 -6.87 11.15
CA GLU A 101 20.40 -8.13 10.61
C GLU A 101 18.93 -8.37 11.02
N PRO A 102 18.10 -8.91 10.11
CA PRO A 102 16.68 -9.09 10.39
C PRO A 102 16.47 -10.26 11.37
N MET A 103 15.62 -10.06 12.37
CA MET A 103 15.21 -11.12 13.29
C MET A 103 13.71 -11.39 13.21
N ILE A 104 13.31 -12.66 13.24
CA ILE A 104 11.89 -13.01 13.31
C ILE A 104 11.36 -12.68 14.70
N VAL A 105 10.29 -11.88 14.76
CA VAL A 105 9.60 -11.54 16.00
C VAL A 105 8.82 -12.75 16.48
N THR A 106 9.01 -13.11 17.76
CA THR A 106 8.24 -14.19 18.37
C THR A 106 6.82 -13.73 18.66
N LEU A 107 5.82 -14.40 18.04
CA LEU A 107 4.40 -14.19 18.28
C LEU A 107 3.91 -15.15 19.37
N LYS A 108 3.51 -14.62 20.52
CA LYS A 108 3.03 -15.37 21.69
C LYS A 108 1.50 -15.37 21.73
N SER A 109 0.94 -16.47 22.23
CA SER A 109 -0.51 -16.68 22.35
C SER A 109 -1.26 -16.57 21.02
N PHE A 110 -0.60 -16.89 19.90
CA PHE A 110 -1.15 -16.76 18.56
C PHE A 110 -0.97 -18.06 17.78
N ASN A 111 -2.03 -18.53 17.12
CA ASN A 111 -1.92 -19.64 16.20
C ASN A 111 -1.31 -19.16 14.86
N ARG A 112 -0.13 -19.67 14.53
CA ARG A 112 0.62 -19.27 13.34
C ARG A 112 0.30 -20.11 12.10
N SER A 113 -0.48 -21.19 12.21
CA SER A 113 -0.69 -22.16 11.14
C SER A 113 -1.23 -21.53 9.84
N ASP A 114 -2.04 -20.49 9.99
CA ASP A 114 -2.67 -19.76 8.89
C ASP A 114 -2.33 -18.27 8.92
N PHE A 115 -1.15 -17.94 9.44
CA PHE A 115 -0.68 -16.55 9.46
C PHE A 115 -0.18 -16.16 8.08
N ASN A 116 -0.76 -15.09 7.54
CA ASN A 116 -0.50 -14.55 6.22
C ASN A 116 -0.51 -13.01 6.29
N PRO A 117 0.57 -12.42 6.85
CA PRO A 117 0.63 -10.98 7.11
C PRO A 117 0.77 -10.17 5.82
N HIS A 118 0.02 -9.08 5.74
CA HIS A 118 0.04 -8.09 4.65
C HIS A 118 0.41 -6.71 5.23
N GLY A 119 -0.41 -5.67 5.04
CA GLY A 119 -0.19 -4.36 5.64
C GLY A 119 -0.18 -4.36 7.17
N ILE A 120 0.61 -3.46 7.75
CA ILE A 120 0.88 -3.38 9.18
C ILE A 120 0.77 -1.94 9.68
N SER A 121 0.52 -1.78 10.98
CA SER A 121 0.49 -0.45 11.57
C SER A 121 0.93 -0.46 13.02
N ILE A 122 1.45 0.66 13.47
CA ILE A 122 1.94 0.84 14.84
C ILE A 122 1.18 1.98 15.52
N TYR A 123 0.72 1.71 16.74
CA TYR A 123 0.28 2.75 17.67
C TYR A 123 1.23 2.79 18.87
N GLU A 124 2.02 3.86 18.97
CA GLU A 124 2.76 4.19 20.19
C GLU A 124 1.90 5.11 21.06
N ASP A 125 1.46 4.59 22.21
CA ASP A 125 0.66 5.36 23.15
C ASP A 125 1.50 6.52 23.73
N PRO A 126 1.10 7.78 23.53
CA PRO A 126 1.91 8.93 23.92
C PRO A 126 1.99 9.13 25.45
N THR A 127 1.09 8.49 26.21
CA THR A 127 1.02 8.63 27.68
C THR A 127 1.80 7.52 28.38
N THR A 128 1.66 6.29 27.90
CA THR A 128 2.22 5.10 28.55
C THR A 128 3.50 4.57 27.86
N GLY A 129 3.72 4.95 26.61
CA GLY A 129 4.80 4.40 25.77
C GLY A 129 4.57 2.95 25.33
N GLN A 130 3.38 2.39 25.60
CA GLN A 130 2.98 1.06 25.15
C GLN A 130 2.86 1.05 23.63
N VAL A 131 3.35 -0.03 23.01
CA VAL A 131 3.28 -0.21 21.56
C VAL A 131 2.25 -1.27 21.24
N THR A 132 1.26 -0.91 20.45
CA THR A 132 0.30 -1.83 19.83
C THR A 132 0.65 -1.99 18.36
N PHE A 133 0.66 -3.24 17.90
CA PHE A 133 0.99 -3.62 16.53
C PHE A 133 -0.24 -4.26 15.88
N PHE A 134 -0.60 -3.77 14.70
CA PHE A 134 -1.75 -4.21 13.92
C PHE A 134 -1.27 -4.88 12.64
N VAL A 135 -1.93 -5.96 12.24
CA VAL A 135 -1.54 -6.74 11.06
C VAL A 135 -2.78 -7.17 10.28
N VAL A 136 -2.86 -6.82 9.00
CA VAL A 136 -3.79 -7.48 8.08
C VAL A 136 -3.36 -8.92 7.92
N ASN A 137 -4.29 -9.86 8.17
CA ASN A 137 -4.04 -11.28 8.10
C ASN A 137 -5.05 -11.97 7.17
N HIS A 138 -4.55 -12.47 6.03
CA HIS A 138 -5.35 -13.19 5.03
C HIS A 138 -5.40 -14.68 5.35
N LYS A 139 -6.28 -15.03 6.28
CA LYS A 139 -6.57 -16.43 6.62
C LYS A 139 -7.27 -17.13 5.45
N HIS A 140 -7.26 -18.45 5.47
CA HIS A 140 -7.91 -19.28 4.47
C HIS A 140 -9.40 -18.94 4.30
N ASN A 141 -10.11 -18.71 5.41
CA ASN A 141 -11.56 -18.47 5.41
C ASN A 141 -11.97 -17.05 5.78
N ASP A 142 -11.06 -16.27 6.36
CA ASP A 142 -11.38 -14.96 6.94
C ASP A 142 -10.39 -13.90 6.50
N GLN A 143 -10.85 -12.66 6.48
CA GLN A 143 -10.01 -11.48 6.36
C GLN A 143 -10.02 -10.79 7.72
N ALA A 144 -8.85 -10.71 8.36
CA ALA A 144 -8.76 -10.30 9.74
C ALA A 144 -7.74 -9.19 9.95
N VAL A 145 -7.95 -8.43 11.02
CA VAL A 145 -6.91 -7.60 11.62
C VAL A 145 -6.50 -8.21 12.95
N GLU A 146 -5.23 -8.56 13.08
CA GLU A 146 -4.65 -9.08 14.31
C GLU A 146 -4.03 -7.95 15.10
N ILE A 147 -4.36 -7.87 16.39
CA ILE A 147 -3.85 -6.85 17.31
C ILE A 147 -2.92 -7.52 18.31
N PHE A 148 -1.70 -7.00 18.42
CA PHE A 148 -0.68 -7.46 19.34
C PHE A 148 -0.20 -6.32 20.22
N SER A 149 0.21 -6.62 21.45
CA SER A 149 1.08 -5.72 22.22
C SER A 149 2.54 -6.09 21.98
N PHE A 150 3.38 -5.11 21.66
CA PHE A 150 4.79 -5.33 21.40
C PHE A 150 5.66 -5.00 22.63
N ASP A 151 6.42 -5.99 23.10
CA ASP A 151 7.42 -5.81 24.15
C ASP A 151 8.77 -5.46 23.50
N LYS A 152 9.09 -4.16 23.48
CA LYS A 152 10.33 -3.62 22.89
C LYS A 152 11.60 -4.26 23.47
N LYS A 153 11.61 -4.59 24.77
CA LYS A 153 12.80 -5.13 25.44
C LYS A 153 13.01 -6.61 25.10
N LYS A 154 11.92 -7.38 25.10
CA LYS A 154 11.97 -8.82 24.77
C LYS A 154 11.92 -9.10 23.27
N LYS A 155 11.70 -8.07 22.44
CA LYS A 155 11.54 -8.15 20.98
C LYS A 155 10.51 -9.23 20.58
N CYS A 156 9.37 -9.25 21.30
CA CYS A 156 8.30 -10.22 21.07
C CYS A 156 6.92 -9.56 21.12
N MET A 157 5.96 -10.16 20.42
CA MET A 157 4.57 -9.69 20.37
C MET A 157 3.66 -10.68 21.09
N TYR A 158 2.71 -10.14 21.85
CA TYR A 158 1.67 -10.92 22.51
C TYR A 158 0.34 -10.63 21.83
N HIS A 159 -0.29 -11.65 21.26
CA HIS A 159 -1.61 -11.49 20.63
C HIS A 159 -2.64 -11.08 21.67
N ARG A 160 -3.49 -10.14 21.29
CA ARG A 160 -4.55 -9.58 22.13
C ARG A 160 -5.91 -9.88 21.55
N ARG A 161 -6.08 -9.70 20.24
CA ARG A 161 -7.38 -9.76 19.60
C ARG A 161 -7.26 -10.07 18.11
N THR A 162 -8.24 -10.81 17.60
CA THR A 162 -8.52 -10.93 16.18
C THR A 162 -9.80 -10.17 15.89
N VAL A 163 -9.78 -9.25 14.93
CA VAL A 163 -10.96 -8.51 14.46
C VAL A 163 -11.34 -9.03 13.08
N VAL A 164 -12.60 -9.45 12.93
CA VAL A 164 -13.21 -9.86 11.65
C VAL A 164 -14.54 -9.13 11.52
N ASP A 165 -14.79 -8.50 10.39
CA ASP A 165 -16.02 -7.77 10.10
C ASP A 165 -16.34 -7.85 8.61
N GLY A 166 -17.63 -7.98 8.25
CA GLY A 166 -18.06 -8.07 6.86
C GLY A 166 -17.74 -6.85 6.00
N LYS A 167 -17.42 -5.69 6.62
CA LYS A 167 -16.93 -4.51 5.89
C LYS A 167 -15.44 -4.62 5.53
N MET A 168 -14.67 -5.52 6.13
CA MET A 168 -13.24 -5.75 5.84
C MET A 168 -13.08 -6.94 4.89
N TYR A 169 -13.62 -6.82 3.68
CA TYR A 169 -13.78 -7.95 2.76
C TYR A 169 -12.60 -8.13 1.78
N SER A 170 -11.72 -7.13 1.66
CA SER A 170 -10.47 -7.21 0.89
C SER A 170 -9.41 -6.27 1.51
N PRO A 171 -9.11 -6.41 2.82
CA PRO A 171 -8.23 -5.49 3.52
C PRO A 171 -6.82 -5.54 2.92
N ASN A 172 -6.18 -4.40 2.78
CA ASN A 172 -4.84 -4.29 2.20
C ASN A 172 -3.87 -3.72 3.23
N ASP A 173 -4.11 -2.48 3.66
CA ASP A 173 -3.28 -1.80 4.66
C ASP A 173 -4.12 -1.15 5.79
N ILE A 174 -3.47 -0.85 6.92
CA ILE A 174 -4.09 -0.38 8.17
C ILE A 174 -3.42 0.91 8.64
N LEU A 175 -4.24 1.82 9.16
CA LEU A 175 -3.77 2.98 9.93
C LEU A 175 -4.31 2.90 11.36
N ALA A 176 -3.44 2.58 12.31
CA ALA A 176 -3.79 2.57 13.72
C ALA A 176 -4.04 4.00 14.25
N VAL A 177 -5.17 4.21 14.92
CA VAL A 177 -5.54 5.52 15.48
C VAL A 177 -5.79 5.49 16.99
N GLY A 178 -5.64 4.33 17.59
CA GLY A 178 -5.75 4.06 19.02
C GLY A 178 -5.28 2.64 19.34
N PRO A 179 -5.37 2.20 20.60
CA PRO A 179 -4.94 0.87 21.01
C PRO A 179 -5.83 -0.25 20.45
N GLU A 180 -7.07 0.05 20.06
CA GLU A 180 -8.01 -0.92 19.48
C GLU A 180 -8.81 -0.35 18.28
N SER A 181 -8.48 0.85 17.81
CA SER A 181 -9.19 1.51 16.71
C SER A 181 -8.24 1.84 15.56
N PHE A 182 -8.74 1.70 14.33
CA PHE A 182 -7.92 1.81 13.13
C PHE A 182 -8.77 2.09 11.88
N TYR A 183 -8.14 2.60 10.83
CA TYR A 183 -8.68 2.54 9.47
C TYR A 183 -8.09 1.34 8.74
N VAL A 184 -8.81 0.81 7.76
CA VAL A 184 -8.34 -0.24 6.85
C VAL A 184 -8.79 0.08 5.43
N THR A 185 -7.88 -0.06 4.46
CA THR A 185 -8.20 0.05 3.04
C THR A 185 -8.71 -1.28 2.53
N ASN A 186 -9.82 -1.29 1.80
CA ASN A 186 -10.17 -2.46 0.99
C ASN A 186 -9.61 -2.23 -0.42
N ASP A 187 -8.66 -3.01 -0.91
CA ASP A 187 -8.00 -2.71 -2.20
C ASP A 187 -8.89 -2.95 -3.43
N HIS A 188 -9.92 -3.78 -3.29
CA HIS A 188 -10.84 -4.15 -4.38
C HIS A 188 -12.29 -3.97 -3.95
N TYR A 189 -13.17 -3.82 -4.93
CA TYR A 189 -14.62 -3.92 -4.77
C TYR A 189 -15.05 -5.38 -4.56
N PHE A 190 -14.47 -6.31 -5.31
CA PHE A 190 -14.76 -7.72 -5.14
C PHE A 190 -13.91 -8.34 -4.03
N HIS A 191 -14.53 -9.24 -3.26
CA HIS A 191 -13.87 -10.04 -2.22
C HIS A 191 -12.67 -10.83 -2.77
N PHE A 192 -11.64 -11.02 -1.94
CA PHE A 192 -10.36 -11.62 -2.35
C PHE A 192 -10.50 -13.01 -2.99
N SER A 193 -11.50 -13.79 -2.58
CA SER A 193 -11.78 -15.14 -3.10
C SER A 193 -12.34 -15.17 -4.53
N ARG A 194 -12.51 -14.02 -5.20
CA ARG A 194 -13.02 -13.90 -6.57
C ARG A 194 -11.96 -13.35 -7.54
N PRO A 195 -10.85 -14.06 -7.78
CA PRO A 195 -9.71 -13.54 -8.57
C PRO A 195 -10.09 -13.12 -9.99
N PHE A 196 -11.00 -13.86 -10.64
CA PHE A 196 -11.49 -13.50 -11.97
C PHE A 196 -12.24 -12.17 -11.99
N LEU A 197 -13.12 -11.92 -11.02
CA LEU A 197 -13.85 -10.66 -10.92
C LEU A 197 -12.92 -9.50 -10.56
N ARG A 198 -11.92 -9.73 -9.70
CA ARG A 198 -10.89 -8.73 -9.38
C ARG A 198 -10.06 -8.36 -10.60
N MET A 199 -9.69 -9.33 -11.46
CA MET A 199 -9.03 -9.01 -12.73
C MET A 199 -9.92 -8.14 -13.62
N LEU A 200 -11.20 -8.49 -13.78
CA LEU A 200 -12.14 -7.69 -14.58
C LEU A 200 -12.35 -6.29 -13.98
N GLU A 201 -12.38 -6.18 -12.66
CA GLU A 201 -12.42 -4.91 -11.95
C GLU A 201 -11.27 -4.00 -12.36
N VAL A 202 -10.05 -4.50 -12.24
CA VAL A 202 -8.83 -3.74 -12.55
C VAL A 202 -8.76 -3.38 -14.04
N ALA A 203 -9.07 -4.32 -14.93
CA ALA A 203 -8.89 -4.14 -16.37
C ALA A 203 -10.01 -3.32 -17.06
N PHE A 204 -11.25 -3.42 -16.58
CA PHE A 204 -12.42 -2.90 -17.31
C PHE A 204 -13.48 -2.19 -16.44
N LEU A 205 -13.67 -2.60 -15.18
CA LEU A 205 -14.81 -2.12 -14.39
C LEU A 205 -14.47 -1.00 -13.40
N ASN A 206 -13.20 -0.60 -13.29
CA ASN A 206 -12.72 0.42 -12.35
C ASN A 206 -13.37 1.81 -12.52
N ILE A 207 -14.02 2.07 -13.66
CA ILE A 207 -14.81 3.28 -13.89
C ILE A 207 -16.15 3.26 -13.14
N PHE A 208 -16.71 2.07 -12.90
CA PHE A 208 -18.02 1.86 -12.27
C PHE A 208 -17.92 1.33 -10.84
N LEU A 209 -16.97 0.44 -10.59
CA LEU A 209 -16.78 -0.21 -9.30
C LEU A 209 -15.70 0.53 -8.53
N ARG A 210 -16.02 0.87 -7.29
CA ARG A 210 -15.15 1.66 -6.41
C ARG A 210 -15.06 0.98 -5.05
N SER A 211 -13.86 0.92 -4.52
CA SER A 211 -13.62 0.43 -3.17
C SER A 211 -13.72 1.56 -2.13
N ASN A 212 -13.36 1.24 -0.90
CA ASN A 212 -13.60 2.05 0.29
C ASN A 212 -12.46 1.97 1.31
N VAL A 213 -12.54 2.87 2.29
CA VAL A 213 -11.80 2.80 3.54
C VAL A 213 -12.81 2.58 4.65
N VAL A 214 -12.50 1.70 5.60
CA VAL A 214 -13.33 1.37 6.75
C VAL A 214 -12.65 1.87 8.01
N TYR A 215 -13.41 2.46 8.93
CA TYR A 215 -12.97 2.79 10.27
C TYR A 215 -13.54 1.79 11.27
N TYR A 216 -12.68 1.16 12.06
CA TYR A 216 -13.04 0.31 13.19
C TYR A 216 -12.87 1.10 14.49
N ASP A 217 -13.94 1.21 15.28
CA ASP A 217 -13.96 2.02 16.51
C ASP A 217 -13.53 1.27 17.79
N GLY A 218 -13.08 0.02 17.67
CA GLY A 218 -12.83 -0.90 18.80
C GLY A 218 -13.97 -1.88 19.06
N SER A 219 -15.13 -1.64 18.46
CA SER A 219 -16.32 -2.48 18.58
C SER A 219 -16.94 -2.82 17.23
N LYS A 220 -17.13 -1.83 16.35
CA LYS A 220 -17.87 -1.93 15.09
C LYS A 220 -17.13 -1.21 13.96
N SER A 221 -17.38 -1.68 12.75
CA SER A 221 -16.84 -1.08 11.53
C SER A 221 -17.82 -0.13 10.86
N HIS A 222 -17.31 1.02 10.43
CA HIS A 222 -18.03 2.11 9.77
C HIS A 222 -17.34 2.43 8.43
N LEU A 223 -18.10 2.83 7.41
CA LEU A 223 -17.48 3.33 6.18
C LEU A 223 -16.88 4.71 6.44
N ALA A 224 -15.60 4.89 6.14
CA ALA A 224 -14.89 6.17 6.29
C ALA A 224 -14.79 6.92 4.95
N VAL A 225 -14.57 6.20 3.85
CA VAL A 225 -14.52 6.71 2.47
C VAL A 225 -15.17 5.70 1.53
N THR A 226 -15.83 6.17 0.47
CA THR A 226 -16.17 5.35 -0.70
C THR A 226 -15.65 6.05 -1.97
N GLY A 227 -15.59 5.34 -3.10
CA GLY A 227 -15.25 5.97 -4.39
C GLY A 227 -13.77 5.85 -4.80
N LEU A 228 -12.98 5.02 -4.11
CA LEU A 228 -11.55 4.81 -4.41
C LEU A 228 -11.34 3.71 -5.45
N VAL A 229 -10.22 3.75 -6.18
CA VAL A 229 -9.80 2.66 -7.07
C VAL A 229 -8.41 2.20 -6.65
N GLY A 230 -8.32 0.95 -6.20
CA GLY A 230 -7.09 0.38 -5.67
C GLY A 230 -6.53 1.16 -4.48
N PRO A 231 -7.33 1.53 -3.45
CA PRO A 231 -6.74 2.09 -2.26
C PRO A 231 -5.84 1.04 -1.61
N ASN A 232 -4.64 1.43 -1.24
CA ASN A 232 -3.59 0.53 -0.81
C ASN A 232 -3.06 1.05 0.54
N GLY A 233 -1.82 1.52 0.62
CA GLY A 233 -1.25 2.23 1.75
C GLY A 233 -2.13 3.36 2.35
N ILE A 234 -2.11 3.47 3.68
CA ILE A 234 -2.85 4.51 4.42
C ILE A 234 -2.07 5.05 5.62
N ILE A 235 -1.89 6.37 5.70
CA ILE A 235 -1.08 6.99 6.76
C ILE A 235 -1.63 8.32 7.24
N PHE A 236 -1.24 8.74 8.44
CA PHE A 236 -1.46 10.10 8.93
C PHE A 236 -0.39 11.07 8.45
N ASP A 237 -0.80 12.33 8.27
CA ASP A 237 0.14 13.45 8.36
C ASP A 237 0.60 13.65 9.82
N ARG A 238 1.67 14.43 10.04
CA ARG A 238 2.18 14.68 11.41
C ARG A 238 1.13 15.27 12.35
N SER A 239 0.20 16.10 11.85
CA SER A 239 -0.85 16.70 12.68
C SER A 239 -1.99 15.73 13.01
N LYS A 240 -2.05 14.56 12.36
CA LYS A 240 -3.14 13.59 12.41
C LYS A 240 -4.51 14.16 12.01
N ARG A 241 -4.52 15.33 11.36
CA ARG A 241 -5.73 15.98 10.82
C ARG A 241 -6.03 15.50 9.41
N TYR A 242 -5.02 15.05 8.69
CA TYR A 242 -5.13 14.53 7.34
C TYR A 242 -4.72 13.05 7.31
N VAL A 243 -5.51 12.27 6.59
CA VAL A 243 -5.22 10.89 6.24
C VAL A 243 -4.89 10.85 4.75
N LEU A 244 -3.72 10.30 4.43
CA LEU A 244 -3.29 10.08 3.07
C LEU A 244 -3.55 8.62 2.73
N VAL A 245 -4.19 8.40 1.57
CA VAL A 245 -4.44 7.05 1.04
C VAL A 245 -3.80 6.99 -0.33
N SER A 246 -2.88 6.05 -0.52
CA SER A 246 -2.38 5.74 -1.85
C SER A 246 -3.49 5.03 -2.64
N ALA A 247 -3.67 5.44 -3.89
CA ALA A 247 -4.65 4.83 -4.79
C ALA A 247 -3.92 4.36 -6.04
N GLY A 248 -3.45 3.11 -5.99
CA GLY A 248 -2.54 2.53 -6.97
C GLY A 248 -3.05 2.66 -8.40
N PHE A 249 -4.28 2.23 -8.67
CA PHE A 249 -4.88 2.33 -10.00
C PHE A 249 -5.32 3.76 -10.40
N SER A 250 -5.24 4.72 -9.48
CA SER A 250 -5.46 6.14 -9.76
C SER A 250 -4.17 6.92 -9.99
N ASN A 251 -3.00 6.27 -9.85
CA ASN A 251 -1.65 6.85 -9.90
C ASN A 251 -1.49 8.10 -9.02
N ALA A 252 -2.07 8.07 -7.83
CA ALA A 252 -2.22 9.25 -6.98
C ALA A 252 -2.23 8.95 -5.48
N ILE A 253 -1.93 9.98 -4.69
CA ILE A 253 -2.21 10.03 -3.26
C ILE A 253 -3.44 10.90 -3.04
N HIS A 254 -4.43 10.36 -2.34
CA HIS A 254 -5.64 11.06 -1.96
C HIS A 254 -5.48 11.57 -0.51
N VAL A 255 -5.61 12.88 -0.33
CA VAL A 255 -5.51 13.55 0.98
C VAL A 255 -6.92 13.83 1.49
N TYR A 256 -7.25 13.23 2.64
CA TYR A 256 -8.54 13.36 3.29
C TYR A 256 -8.42 14.15 4.58
N LYS A 257 -9.33 15.09 4.81
CA LYS A 257 -9.50 15.75 6.11
C LYS A 257 -10.33 14.85 7.03
N ARG A 258 -9.74 14.48 8.16
CA ARG A 258 -10.40 13.67 9.18
C ARG A 258 -11.45 14.49 9.92
N GLN A 259 -12.67 13.98 9.95
CA GLN A 259 -13.78 14.58 10.69
C GLN A 259 -13.82 14.10 12.14
N ARG A 260 -14.64 14.74 12.97
CA ARG A 260 -14.78 14.40 14.40
C ARG A 260 -15.29 12.99 14.64
N ASP A 261 -16.12 12.48 13.73
CA ASP A 261 -16.69 11.13 13.77
C ASP A 261 -15.79 10.07 13.11
N ASN A 262 -14.58 10.44 12.68
CA ASN A 262 -13.64 9.62 11.91
C ASN A 262 -14.08 9.30 10.48
N SER A 263 -15.12 9.95 9.95
CA SER A 263 -15.29 10.00 8.49
C SER A 263 -14.15 10.81 7.84
N LEU A 264 -13.86 10.51 6.57
CA LEU A 264 -12.74 11.09 5.85
C LEU A 264 -13.27 11.85 4.62
N LEU A 265 -13.07 13.17 4.60
CA LEU A 265 -13.54 14.04 3.51
C LEU A 265 -12.40 14.33 2.53
N LEU A 266 -12.57 13.93 1.26
CA LEU A 266 -11.55 14.20 0.23
C LEU A 266 -11.30 15.69 0.11
N SER A 267 -10.04 16.09 0.29
CA SER A 267 -9.61 17.50 0.25
C SER A 267 -8.68 17.78 -0.93
N GLN A 268 -7.86 16.81 -1.33
CA GLN A 268 -6.93 16.96 -2.45
C GLN A 268 -6.57 15.61 -3.06
N LYS A 269 -6.29 15.60 -4.36
CA LYS A 269 -5.67 14.47 -5.07
C LYS A 269 -4.32 14.94 -5.62
N ILE A 270 -3.24 14.26 -5.26
CA ILE A 270 -1.88 14.52 -5.74
C ILE A 270 -1.53 13.40 -6.73
N ASN A 271 -1.41 13.74 -8.00
CA ASN A 271 -0.99 12.77 -9.01
C ASN A 271 0.52 12.54 -8.88
N ILE A 272 0.92 11.29 -8.66
CA ILE A 272 2.32 10.90 -8.55
C ILE A 272 2.82 10.14 -9.78
N GLY A 273 1.91 9.84 -10.71
CA GLY A 273 2.23 9.30 -12.03
C GLY A 273 2.68 7.84 -12.03
N THR A 274 2.59 7.11 -10.92
CA THR A 274 2.96 5.68 -10.78
C THR A 274 1.94 4.94 -9.93
N HIS A 275 1.87 3.60 -10.01
CA HIS A 275 0.99 2.84 -9.13
C HIS A 275 1.54 2.91 -7.72
N ALA A 276 0.92 3.78 -6.92
CA ALA A 276 1.23 3.94 -5.52
C ALA A 276 0.85 2.67 -4.75
N ASP A 277 1.78 2.14 -3.98
CA ASP A 277 1.57 1.00 -3.08
C ASP A 277 1.57 1.53 -1.63
N ASN A 278 2.38 1.02 -0.69
CA ASN A 278 2.43 1.56 0.67
C ASN A 278 3.07 2.96 0.76
N ILE A 279 2.65 3.71 1.79
CA ILE A 279 3.08 5.06 2.10
C ILE A 279 3.45 5.16 3.58
N ASN A 280 4.71 5.51 3.88
CA ASN A 280 5.15 5.74 5.25
C ASN A 280 5.50 7.21 5.48
N VAL A 281 5.32 7.68 6.71
CA VAL A 281 5.69 9.04 7.12
C VAL A 281 7.02 9.03 7.87
N ASP A 282 7.94 9.87 7.43
CA ASP A 282 9.21 10.08 8.11
C ASP A 282 8.99 10.87 9.41
N ILE A 283 9.39 10.30 10.54
CA ILE A 283 9.07 10.86 11.86
C ILE A 283 9.76 12.22 12.13
N ASP A 284 10.94 12.44 11.55
CA ASP A 284 11.76 13.63 11.78
C ASP A 284 11.28 14.79 10.90
N THR A 285 11.10 14.52 9.62
CA THR A 285 10.81 15.52 8.56
C THR A 285 9.32 15.68 8.28
N GLY A 286 8.50 14.64 8.47
CA GLY A 286 7.11 14.60 8.03
C GLY A 286 6.91 14.39 6.52
N SER A 287 7.99 14.12 5.79
CA SER A 287 7.88 13.74 4.38
C SER A 287 7.32 12.32 4.26
N PHE A 288 6.61 12.07 3.17
CA PHE A 288 6.03 10.76 2.87
C PHE A 288 6.93 10.01 1.91
N TRP A 289 7.22 8.77 2.25
CA TRP A 289 7.98 7.84 1.43
C TRP A 289 6.99 6.85 0.82
N ILE A 290 6.93 6.86 -0.51
CA ILE A 290 5.90 6.15 -1.27
C ILE A 290 6.61 5.15 -2.16
N ALA A 291 6.32 3.87 -1.98
CA ALA A 291 6.72 2.87 -2.96
C ALA A 291 5.74 2.86 -4.12
N GLY A 292 6.25 2.52 -5.30
CA GLY A 292 5.39 2.36 -6.45
C GLY A 292 5.91 1.40 -7.50
N VAL A 293 4.96 0.97 -8.33
CA VAL A 293 5.17 0.05 -9.44
C VAL A 293 4.99 0.83 -10.75
N PRO A 294 6.08 1.26 -11.41
CA PRO A 294 5.96 2.09 -12.61
C PRO A 294 5.46 1.32 -13.83
N LYS A 295 5.57 -0.02 -13.86
CA LYS A 295 5.05 -0.86 -14.94
C LYS A 295 4.18 -1.99 -14.40
N GLY A 296 2.87 -1.78 -14.42
CA GLY A 296 1.91 -2.73 -13.84
C GLY A 296 1.84 -4.07 -14.57
N LEU A 297 2.07 -4.10 -15.89
CA LEU A 297 2.09 -5.35 -16.66
C LEU A 297 3.33 -6.20 -16.38
N ASP A 298 4.49 -5.58 -16.15
CA ASP A 298 5.70 -6.30 -15.74
C ASP A 298 5.54 -6.86 -14.31
N PHE A 299 4.93 -6.09 -13.41
CA PHE A 299 4.62 -6.56 -12.06
C PHE A 299 3.64 -7.73 -12.07
N ALA A 300 2.60 -7.65 -12.89
CA ALA A 300 1.67 -8.75 -13.13
C ALA A 300 2.38 -10.04 -13.56
N GLU A 301 3.29 -9.95 -14.53
CA GLU A 301 4.05 -11.12 -15.00
C GLU A 301 5.03 -11.62 -13.91
N TYR A 302 5.66 -10.71 -13.18
CA TYR A 302 6.49 -11.05 -12.02
C TYR A 302 5.77 -11.87 -10.96
N THR A 303 4.49 -11.59 -10.67
CA THR A 303 3.74 -12.41 -9.70
C THR A 303 3.51 -13.84 -10.16
N ARG A 304 3.57 -14.12 -11.47
CA ARG A 304 3.43 -15.48 -12.04
C ARG A 304 4.77 -16.19 -12.20
N ASN A 305 5.85 -15.41 -12.33
CA ASN A 305 7.21 -15.88 -12.50
C ASN A 305 8.16 -14.94 -11.76
N LEU A 306 8.60 -15.34 -10.56
CA LEU A 306 9.42 -14.47 -9.70
C LEU A 306 10.81 -14.12 -10.28
N LYS A 307 11.19 -14.69 -11.43
CA LYS A 307 12.41 -14.32 -12.16
C LYS A 307 12.19 -13.16 -13.14
N HIS A 308 10.95 -12.87 -13.53
CA HIS A 308 10.64 -11.77 -14.45
C HIS A 308 11.01 -10.42 -13.79
N PRO A 309 11.73 -9.52 -14.49
CA PRO A 309 12.01 -8.20 -13.96
C PRO A 309 10.72 -7.38 -13.77
N ALA A 310 10.53 -6.83 -12.58
CA ALA A 310 9.49 -5.84 -12.31
C ALA A 310 10.14 -4.56 -11.81
N PRO A 311 10.07 -3.45 -12.56
CA PRO A 311 10.61 -2.18 -12.12
C PRO A 311 10.11 -1.76 -10.73
N SER A 312 10.98 -1.12 -9.95
CA SER A 312 10.67 -0.58 -8.62
C SER A 312 10.93 0.92 -8.61
N GLN A 313 10.11 1.67 -7.89
CA GLN A 313 10.20 3.13 -7.77
C GLN A 313 9.91 3.56 -6.34
N VAL A 314 10.68 4.52 -5.83
CA VAL A 314 10.39 5.20 -4.55
C VAL A 314 10.30 6.71 -4.79
N LEU A 315 9.24 7.31 -4.28
CA LEU A 315 9.01 8.74 -4.32
C LEU A 315 9.04 9.34 -2.91
N ASN A 316 9.60 10.53 -2.77
CA ASN A 316 9.47 11.35 -1.57
C ASN A 316 8.50 12.50 -1.86
N LEU A 317 7.44 12.59 -1.07
CA LEU A 317 6.44 13.65 -1.13
C LEU A 317 6.55 14.50 0.14
N ARG A 318 6.89 15.79 -0.02
CA ARG A 318 6.87 16.76 1.07
C ARG A 318 5.74 17.75 0.82
N LEU A 319 4.72 17.72 1.68
CA LEU A 319 3.67 18.74 1.69
C LEU A 319 4.23 20.02 2.32
N ASN A 320 3.96 21.18 1.71
CA ASN A 320 4.30 22.47 2.33
C ASN A 320 3.23 22.87 3.35
N GLU A 321 3.28 24.12 3.82
CA GLU A 321 2.31 24.62 4.81
C GLU A 321 0.86 24.51 4.32
N GLU A 322 -0.01 24.09 5.24
CA GLU A 322 -1.44 24.06 4.99
C GLU A 322 -1.97 25.48 4.74
N ARG A 323 -2.72 25.65 3.66
CA ARG A 323 -3.40 26.91 3.34
C ARG A 323 -4.89 26.80 3.61
N SER A 324 -5.49 27.93 4.00
CA SER A 324 -6.94 28.06 4.03
C SER A 324 -7.49 28.03 2.61
N GLY A 325 -8.46 27.15 2.34
CA GLY A 325 -9.08 27.00 1.03
C GLY A 325 -9.62 25.60 0.81
N ALA A 326 -10.04 25.33 -0.44
CA ALA A 326 -10.53 24.01 -0.85
C ALA A 326 -9.42 22.96 -0.95
N ILE A 327 -8.20 23.39 -1.31
CA ILE A 327 -7.02 22.53 -1.45
C ILE A 327 -6.06 22.89 -0.31
N PRO A 328 -5.82 22.00 0.68
CA PRO A 328 -4.99 22.30 1.84
C PRO A 328 -3.50 22.44 1.49
N PHE A 329 -2.96 21.66 0.55
CA PHE A 329 -1.54 21.66 0.22
C PHE A 329 -1.30 21.93 -1.27
N PRO A 330 -1.63 23.14 -1.78
CA PRO A 330 -1.49 23.45 -3.20
C PRO A 330 -0.04 23.42 -3.67
N ASP A 331 0.90 23.74 -2.76
CA ASP A 331 2.33 23.63 -3.00
C ASP A 331 2.85 22.38 -2.28
N TYR A 332 3.53 21.51 -3.02
CA TYR A 332 4.20 20.33 -2.51
C TYR A 332 5.41 20.02 -3.38
N GLU A 333 6.33 19.24 -2.83
CA GLU A 333 7.51 18.77 -3.53
C GLU A 333 7.42 17.25 -3.69
N LEU A 334 7.57 16.77 -4.93
CA LEU A 334 7.59 15.35 -5.26
C LEU A 334 8.91 15.03 -5.96
N ARG A 335 9.72 14.16 -5.36
CA ARG A 335 11.01 13.73 -5.92
C ARG A 335 11.03 12.22 -6.11
N GLU A 336 11.61 11.77 -7.22
CA GLU A 336 11.94 10.36 -7.42
C GLU A 336 13.28 10.07 -6.76
N VAL A 337 13.28 9.17 -5.78
CA VAL A 337 14.46 8.87 -4.96
C VAL A 337 15.22 7.67 -5.49
N TYR A 338 14.48 6.66 -5.92
CA TYR A 338 15.01 5.40 -6.44
C TYR A 338 14.16 4.95 -7.60
N LEU A 339 14.81 4.46 -8.66
CA LEU A 339 14.17 3.80 -9.79
C LEU A 339 15.11 2.72 -10.31
N ASN A 340 14.60 1.51 -10.54
CA ASN A 340 15.37 0.46 -11.20
C ASN A 340 14.50 -0.38 -12.15
N ASP A 341 15.14 -1.16 -13.03
CA ASP A 341 14.50 -1.96 -14.08
C ASP A 341 14.04 -3.35 -13.64
N GLY A 342 14.12 -3.67 -12.34
CA GLY A 342 13.79 -5.00 -11.82
C GLY A 342 14.98 -5.95 -11.66
N ARG A 343 16.20 -5.54 -12.02
CA ARG A 343 17.40 -6.39 -11.82
C ARG A 343 17.91 -6.38 -10.39
N GLU A 344 17.96 -5.20 -9.77
CA GLU A 344 18.43 -5.02 -8.39
C GLU A 344 17.35 -5.38 -7.38
N HIS A 345 16.16 -4.78 -7.48
CA HIS A 345 14.95 -5.06 -6.70
C HIS A 345 13.72 -5.15 -7.61
N ARG A 346 12.76 -6.03 -7.29
CA ARG A 346 11.56 -6.28 -8.09
C ARG A 346 10.27 -5.82 -7.41
N GLY A 347 9.54 -4.90 -8.06
CA GLY A 347 8.21 -4.44 -7.64
C GLY A 347 8.17 -3.92 -6.21
N SER A 348 8.71 -2.72 -5.98
CA SER A 348 8.65 -2.07 -4.66
C SER A 348 7.22 -1.81 -4.21
N THR A 349 6.91 -2.27 -3.00
CA THR A 349 5.59 -2.11 -2.37
C THR A 349 5.65 -1.30 -1.09
N SER A 350 6.82 -1.13 -0.46
CA SER A 350 6.97 -0.26 0.71
C SER A 350 8.29 0.49 0.71
N ALA A 351 8.31 1.66 1.35
CA ALA A 351 9.49 2.48 1.47
C ALA A 351 9.44 3.31 2.77
N ALA A 352 10.41 3.12 3.65
CA ALA A 352 10.50 3.85 4.91
C ALA A 352 11.92 4.34 5.17
N HIS A 353 12.03 5.59 5.62
CA HIS A 353 13.30 6.23 5.88
C HIS A 353 13.48 6.50 7.37
N PHE A 354 14.72 6.32 7.84
CA PHE A 354 15.14 6.69 9.18
C PHE A 354 16.61 7.09 9.16
N ARG A 355 16.90 8.36 9.47
CA ARG A 355 18.25 8.89 9.70
C ARG A 355 19.29 8.48 8.64
N GLY A 356 18.97 8.70 7.37
CA GLY A 356 19.86 8.43 6.24
C GLY A 356 19.83 6.98 5.74
N LYS A 357 18.98 6.11 6.33
CA LYS A 357 18.73 4.75 5.85
C LYS A 357 17.34 4.68 5.23
N LEU A 358 17.27 4.25 3.98
CA LEU A 358 16.02 3.98 3.27
C LEU A 358 15.85 2.46 3.14
N LEU A 359 14.77 1.93 3.69
CA LEU A 359 14.30 0.58 3.44
C LEU A 359 13.39 0.60 2.22
N ILE A 360 13.62 -0.29 1.26
CA ILE A 360 12.77 -0.50 0.08
C ILE A 360 12.33 -1.95 0.11
N GLY A 361 11.05 -2.17 0.38
CA GLY A 361 10.45 -3.49 0.43
C GLY A 361 9.74 -3.86 -0.87
N GLY A 362 9.53 -5.16 -1.06
CA GLY A 362 8.78 -5.70 -2.18
C GLY A 362 7.95 -6.90 -1.76
N ILE A 363 6.78 -7.07 -2.35
CA ILE A 363 5.81 -8.10 -1.98
C ILE A 363 6.41 -9.51 -1.93
N TYR A 364 7.28 -9.85 -2.90
CA TYR A 364 7.89 -11.17 -3.00
C TYR A 364 9.42 -11.19 -3.09
N ASP A 365 10.09 -10.03 -3.18
CA ASP A 365 11.54 -9.94 -3.30
C ASP A 365 12.22 -9.76 -1.93
N LYS A 366 13.55 -9.75 -1.92
CA LYS A 366 14.37 -9.25 -0.81
C LYS A 366 14.05 -7.78 -0.51
N MET A 367 14.37 -7.32 0.70
CA MET A 367 14.37 -5.89 1.02
C MET A 367 15.72 -5.28 0.59
N LEU A 368 15.74 -4.03 0.12
CA LEU A 368 16.96 -3.23 0.04
C LEU A 368 17.05 -2.29 1.25
N MET A 369 18.28 -2.09 1.73
CA MET A 369 18.62 -0.99 2.64
C MET A 369 19.66 -0.11 1.95
N CYS A 370 19.27 1.13 1.65
CA CYS A 370 20.08 2.10 0.94
C CYS A 370 20.52 3.23 1.86
N GLU A 371 21.74 3.71 1.66
CA GLU A 371 22.17 5.00 2.20
C GLU A 371 21.54 6.12 1.39
N VAL A 372 21.03 7.15 2.07
CA VAL A 372 20.46 8.33 1.44
C VAL A 372 21.49 9.46 1.46
N ARG A 373 22.16 9.66 0.32
CA ARG A 373 23.19 10.70 0.16
C ARG A 373 22.68 11.92 -0.60
N ALA A 374 21.87 11.70 -1.63
CA ALA A 374 21.20 12.76 -2.40
C ALA A 374 20.05 12.19 -3.23
N PHE A 375 19.03 13.00 -3.51
CA PHE A 375 17.99 12.74 -4.50
C PHE A 375 17.19 14.01 -4.85
#